data_AF-A0A9D1E1J1-F1
#
_entry.id   AF-A0A9D1E1J1-F1
#
_cell.length_a   1.000
_cell.length_b   1.000
_cell.length_c   1.000
_cell.angle_alpha   90.00
_cell.angle_beta   90.00
_cell.angle_gamma   90.00
#
_symmetry.space_group_name_H-M   'P 1'
#
loop_
_entity.id
_entity.type
_entity.pdbx_description
1 polymer ?
#
loop_
_entity_poly.entity_id
_entity_poly.type
_entity_poly.pdbx_seq_one_letter_code
_entity_poly.pdbx_strand_id
1 'polypeptide(L)'
;MGRSIEKDALELLTKENERYRLERLGLFRSVREEAAALASEYPPLEGESFFDWKTRCLREFYRKKGFSAFCRDNVRNPQFEAVTASILRLHLRRLFESSERTETDRYLAPDSDTLSYALEPEHFQELYTLNFSRMPSFGNTRELESFCRGLAADNFPVDEPRIIDGMKGNKGFYWEKFYLKLKPITAAFCYQMSGLAGDNNIHDIWSDTCISVNRAVVERRLKEPVDSKAVISYSVGVLKNKNKEIARSRAKAPTDIDLIQYKLTAEDEEKYFNNPVTKPENFPSHAGNLSSYIDFSDKDSVQGYFVVILYNKEHPLHDELVKGYEDKVQRMFEHYIDGLSYEEIVARHFGDMEGKELVKECARVRQEIKRLKTSLYDRYRKMIEKYR
;
A
#
# COMPACT_ATOMS: atom_id res chain seq x y z
N MET A 1 -41.99 -23.91 -30.90
CA MET A 1 -41.44 -22.53 -31.03
C MET A 1 -40.07 -22.65 -31.68
N GLY A 2 -39.99 -22.46 -33.01
CA GLY A 2 -38.73 -22.59 -33.74
C GLY A 2 -37.83 -21.40 -33.45
N ARG A 3 -36.66 -21.63 -32.83
CA ARG A 3 -35.59 -20.63 -32.83
C ARG A 3 -35.15 -20.45 -34.28
N SER A 4 -35.03 -19.20 -34.72
CA SER A 4 -34.46 -18.93 -36.05
C SER A 4 -32.99 -19.35 -36.03
N ILE A 5 -32.63 -20.31 -36.88
CA ILE A 5 -31.26 -20.79 -37.08
C ILE A 5 -30.29 -19.65 -37.37
N GLU A 6 -30.75 -18.60 -38.06
CA GLU A 6 -29.95 -17.40 -38.33
C GLU A 6 -29.61 -16.66 -37.03
N LYS A 7 -30.56 -16.59 -36.09
CA LYS A 7 -30.33 -15.97 -34.77
C LYS A 7 -29.35 -16.81 -33.95
N ASP A 8 -29.50 -18.12 -33.97
CA ASP A 8 -28.62 -19.06 -33.26
C ASP A 8 -27.18 -19.04 -33.84
N ALA A 9 -27.05 -19.00 -35.17
CA ALA A 9 -25.77 -18.85 -35.87
C ALA A 9 -25.12 -17.49 -35.59
N LEU A 10 -25.90 -16.41 -35.57
CA LEU A 10 -25.41 -15.06 -35.27
C LEU A 10 -24.89 -14.99 -33.83
N GLU A 11 -25.64 -15.49 -32.85
CA GLU A 11 -25.20 -15.52 -31.46
C GLU A 11 -23.90 -16.34 -31.31
N LEU A 12 -23.84 -17.50 -31.98
CA LEU A 12 -22.69 -18.39 -31.95
C LEU A 12 -21.42 -17.70 -32.49
N LEU A 13 -21.48 -17.13 -33.69
CA LEU A 13 -20.32 -16.48 -34.31
C LEU A 13 -19.97 -15.13 -33.66
N THR A 14 -20.94 -14.45 -33.05
CA THR A 14 -20.66 -13.26 -32.22
C THR A 14 -19.77 -13.63 -31.04
N LYS A 15 -20.12 -14.70 -30.30
CA LYS A 15 -19.31 -15.17 -29.16
C LYS A 15 -17.93 -15.65 -29.58
N GLU A 16 -17.83 -16.35 -30.71
CA GLU A 16 -16.55 -16.76 -31.29
C GLU A 16 -15.69 -15.54 -31.67
N ASN A 17 -16.29 -14.54 -32.31
CA ASN A 17 -15.59 -13.31 -32.70
C ASN A 17 -15.14 -12.49 -31.49
N GLU A 18 -15.97 -12.33 -30.47
CA GLU A 18 -15.60 -11.64 -29.23
C GLU A 18 -14.40 -12.31 -28.56
N ARG A 19 -14.39 -13.65 -28.54
CA ARG A 19 -13.34 -14.43 -27.87
C ARG A 19 -12.03 -14.48 -28.66
N TYR A 20 -12.11 -14.66 -29.98
CA TYR A 20 -10.94 -14.92 -30.83
C TYR A 20 -10.59 -13.77 -31.77
N ARG A 21 -11.37 -12.67 -31.74
CA ARG A 21 -11.17 -11.45 -32.56
C ARG A 21 -11.09 -11.74 -34.06
N LEU A 22 -11.96 -12.63 -34.54
CA LEU A 22 -11.91 -13.24 -35.87
C LEU A 22 -12.10 -12.22 -37.02
N GLU A 23 -12.97 -11.23 -36.84
CA GLU A 23 -13.12 -10.12 -37.80
C GLU A 23 -11.87 -9.24 -37.81
N ARG A 24 -11.38 -8.87 -36.64
CA ARG A 24 -10.23 -7.98 -36.49
C ARG A 24 -8.95 -8.59 -37.07
N LEU A 25 -8.80 -9.90 -36.96
CA LEU A 25 -7.69 -10.66 -37.52
C LEU A 25 -7.90 -11.01 -39.00
N GLY A 26 -9.08 -10.74 -39.57
CA GLY A 26 -9.37 -10.93 -40.99
C GLY A 26 -9.81 -12.34 -41.40
N LEU A 27 -10.12 -13.23 -40.45
CA LEU A 27 -10.75 -14.52 -40.78
C LEU A 27 -12.22 -14.32 -41.18
N PHE A 28 -12.93 -13.45 -40.49
CA PHE A 28 -14.31 -13.09 -40.78
C PHE A 28 -14.35 -11.75 -41.53
N ARG A 29 -15.18 -11.66 -42.58
CA ARG A 29 -15.45 -10.38 -43.24
C ARG A 29 -16.40 -9.50 -42.41
N SER A 30 -17.46 -10.13 -41.92
CA SER A 30 -18.47 -9.56 -41.04
C SER A 30 -19.19 -10.70 -40.34
N VAL A 31 -19.30 -10.67 -39.01
CA VAL A 31 -19.99 -11.71 -38.21
C VAL A 31 -21.41 -11.95 -38.73
N ARG A 32 -22.10 -10.91 -39.20
CA ARG A 32 -23.46 -11.04 -39.74
C ARG A 32 -23.49 -11.80 -41.06
N GLU A 33 -22.56 -11.50 -41.97
CA GLU A 33 -22.45 -12.19 -43.26
C GLU A 33 -22.02 -13.65 -43.05
N GLU A 34 -21.06 -13.86 -42.16
CA GLU A 34 -20.56 -15.19 -41.81
C GLU A 34 -21.64 -16.04 -41.13
N ALA A 35 -22.49 -15.43 -40.29
CA ALA A 35 -23.59 -16.12 -39.64
C ALA A 35 -24.69 -16.52 -40.63
N ALA A 36 -25.03 -15.64 -41.58
CA ALA A 36 -25.96 -15.96 -42.65
C ALA A 36 -25.44 -17.10 -43.54
N ALA A 37 -24.14 -17.08 -43.88
CA ALA A 37 -23.49 -18.15 -44.61
C ALA A 37 -23.48 -19.47 -43.82
N LEU A 38 -23.17 -19.45 -42.52
CA LEU A 38 -23.18 -20.64 -41.67
C LEU A 38 -24.59 -21.25 -41.57
N ALA A 39 -25.60 -20.41 -41.38
CA ALA A 39 -27.00 -20.81 -41.30
C ALA A 39 -27.51 -21.45 -42.60
N SER A 40 -27.11 -20.90 -43.75
CA SER A 40 -27.53 -21.39 -45.08
C SER A 40 -26.77 -22.65 -45.51
N GLU A 41 -25.46 -22.70 -45.30
CA GLU A 41 -24.60 -23.79 -45.78
C GLU A 41 -24.61 -25.02 -44.87
N TYR A 42 -24.87 -24.83 -43.56
CA TYR A 42 -24.80 -25.90 -42.56
C TYR A 42 -26.04 -25.91 -41.64
N PRO A 43 -27.26 -26.10 -42.17
CA PRO A 43 -28.45 -26.23 -41.33
C PRO A 43 -28.38 -27.49 -40.43
N PRO A 44 -29.13 -27.51 -39.30
CA PRO A 44 -29.32 -28.71 -38.50
C PRO A 44 -29.93 -29.83 -39.32
N LEU A 45 -29.44 -31.05 -39.09
CA LEU A 45 -30.02 -32.26 -39.66
C LEU A 45 -31.30 -32.65 -38.91
N GLU A 46 -32.14 -33.46 -39.55
CA GLU A 46 -33.37 -33.94 -38.91
C GLU A 46 -33.05 -34.74 -37.65
N GLY A 47 -33.66 -34.34 -36.51
CA GLY A 47 -33.42 -34.95 -35.21
C GLY A 47 -32.08 -34.58 -34.54
N GLU A 48 -31.26 -33.71 -35.14
CA GLU A 48 -29.99 -33.29 -34.58
C GLU A 48 -30.17 -32.35 -33.38
N SER A 49 -29.46 -32.63 -32.29
CA SER A 49 -29.44 -31.73 -31.14
C SER A 49 -28.68 -30.44 -31.47
N PHE A 50 -28.99 -29.34 -30.79
CA PHE A 50 -28.24 -28.09 -30.95
C PHE A 50 -26.73 -28.27 -30.71
N PHE A 51 -26.35 -29.12 -29.76
CA PHE A 51 -24.94 -29.38 -29.44
C PHE A 51 -24.21 -30.10 -30.57
N ASP A 52 -24.87 -31.10 -31.18
CA ASP A 52 -24.31 -31.86 -32.29
C ASP A 52 -24.21 -30.99 -33.54
N TRP A 53 -25.29 -30.22 -33.83
CA TRP A 53 -25.29 -29.23 -34.90
C TRP A 53 -24.14 -28.23 -34.74
N LYS A 54 -24.03 -27.58 -33.58
CA LYS A 54 -22.96 -26.62 -33.26
C LYS A 54 -21.57 -27.22 -33.50
N THR A 55 -21.36 -28.45 -33.03
CA THR A 55 -20.05 -29.11 -33.12
C THR A 55 -19.70 -29.42 -34.58
N ARG A 56 -20.66 -29.96 -35.33
CA ARG A 56 -20.49 -30.29 -36.75
C ARG A 56 -20.31 -29.04 -37.60
N CYS A 57 -21.21 -28.06 -37.48
CA CYS A 57 -21.23 -26.88 -38.34
C CYS A 57 -19.96 -26.03 -38.15
N LEU A 58 -19.52 -25.79 -36.91
CA LEU A 58 -18.28 -25.03 -36.67
C LEU A 58 -17.05 -25.75 -37.23
N ARG A 59 -16.98 -27.06 -37.09
CA ARG A 59 -15.86 -27.85 -37.63
C ARG A 59 -15.77 -27.69 -39.15
N GLU A 60 -16.87 -27.87 -39.86
CA GLU A 60 -16.90 -27.74 -41.32
C GLU A 60 -16.69 -26.29 -41.78
N PHE A 61 -17.30 -25.34 -41.08
CA PHE A 61 -17.19 -23.91 -41.36
C PHE A 61 -15.73 -23.41 -41.24
N TYR A 62 -15.05 -23.70 -40.13
CA TYR A 62 -13.64 -23.30 -39.94
C TYR A 62 -12.70 -24.05 -40.89
N ARG A 63 -13.00 -25.30 -41.23
CA ARG A 63 -12.27 -26.05 -42.27
C ARG A 63 -12.38 -25.35 -43.62
N LYS A 64 -13.59 -24.99 -44.06
CA LYS A 64 -13.83 -24.27 -45.32
C LYS A 64 -13.15 -22.89 -45.34
N LYS A 65 -13.15 -22.19 -44.20
CA LYS A 65 -12.49 -20.89 -44.03
C LYS A 65 -10.96 -20.97 -43.96
N GLY A 66 -10.39 -22.18 -43.93
CA GLY A 66 -8.94 -22.35 -43.88
C GLY A 66 -8.34 -21.91 -42.54
N PHE A 67 -9.02 -22.17 -41.41
CA PHE A 67 -8.57 -21.75 -40.08
C PHE A 67 -7.11 -22.17 -39.76
N SER A 68 -6.70 -23.36 -40.22
CA SER A 68 -5.34 -23.83 -40.04
C SER A 68 -4.29 -22.96 -40.74
N ALA A 69 -4.56 -22.56 -41.99
CA ALA A 69 -3.71 -21.64 -42.74
C ALA A 69 -3.75 -20.25 -42.10
N PHE A 70 -4.93 -19.78 -41.71
CA PHE A 70 -5.09 -18.51 -41.00
C PHE A 70 -4.25 -18.44 -39.72
N CYS A 71 -4.30 -19.44 -38.85
CA CYS A 71 -3.45 -19.49 -37.67
C CYS A 71 -1.98 -19.47 -38.06
N ARG A 72 -1.60 -20.23 -39.10
CA ARG A 72 -0.23 -20.31 -39.56
C ARG A 72 0.33 -18.96 -40.00
N ASP A 73 -0.44 -18.24 -40.80
CA ASP A 73 -0.04 -16.96 -41.35
C ASP A 73 -0.02 -15.85 -40.28
N ASN A 74 -0.77 -16.04 -39.19
CA ASN A 74 -0.89 -15.08 -38.10
C ASN A 74 -0.03 -15.40 -36.86
N VAL A 75 0.79 -16.45 -36.83
CA VAL A 75 1.61 -16.75 -35.63
C VAL A 75 2.54 -15.59 -35.25
N ARG A 76 3.02 -14.80 -36.21
CA ARG A 76 3.84 -13.61 -35.93
C ARG A 76 3.02 -12.32 -35.80
N ASN A 77 1.69 -12.41 -35.86
CA ASN A 77 0.80 -11.27 -35.70
C ASN A 77 0.61 -10.97 -34.20
N PRO A 78 0.98 -9.77 -33.71
CA PRO A 78 0.83 -9.42 -32.29
C PRO A 78 -0.62 -9.51 -31.79
N GLN A 79 -1.61 -9.31 -32.66
CA GLN A 79 -3.01 -9.43 -32.27
C GLN A 79 -3.42 -10.89 -32.06
N PHE A 80 -2.89 -11.82 -32.83
CA PHE A 80 -3.14 -13.25 -32.67
C PHE A 80 -2.44 -13.78 -31.42
N GLU A 81 -1.21 -13.34 -31.19
CA GLU A 81 -0.47 -13.60 -29.96
C GLU A 81 -1.24 -13.09 -28.73
N ALA A 82 -1.78 -11.87 -28.76
CA ALA A 82 -2.62 -11.34 -27.69
C ALA A 82 -3.90 -12.18 -27.44
N VAL A 83 -4.51 -12.75 -28.49
CA VAL A 83 -5.62 -13.70 -28.36
C VAL A 83 -5.17 -14.96 -27.63
N THR A 84 -4.04 -15.56 -28.01
CA THR A 84 -3.51 -16.74 -27.32
C THR A 84 -3.17 -16.46 -25.86
N ALA A 85 -2.57 -15.30 -25.55
CA ALA A 85 -2.32 -14.87 -24.18
C ALA A 85 -3.62 -14.74 -23.37
N SER A 86 -4.68 -14.21 -23.99
CA SER A 86 -6.00 -14.10 -23.34
C SER A 86 -6.62 -15.47 -23.04
N ILE A 87 -6.49 -16.42 -23.96
CA ILE A 87 -6.99 -17.79 -23.76
C ILE A 87 -6.21 -18.47 -22.63
N LEU A 88 -4.88 -18.34 -22.63
CA LEU A 88 -4.02 -18.87 -21.56
C LEU A 88 -4.41 -18.28 -20.20
N ARG A 89 -4.54 -16.95 -20.08
CA ARG A 89 -4.96 -16.30 -18.83
C ARG A 89 -6.31 -16.80 -18.32
N LEU A 90 -7.26 -17.06 -19.21
CA LEU A 90 -8.55 -17.64 -18.83
C LEU A 90 -8.38 -19.02 -18.18
N HIS A 91 -7.56 -19.88 -18.76
CA HIS A 91 -7.31 -21.22 -18.22
C HIS A 91 -6.46 -21.19 -16.95
N LEU A 92 -5.47 -20.32 -16.87
CA LEU A 92 -4.66 -20.12 -15.67
C LEU A 92 -5.49 -19.62 -14.50
N ARG A 93 -6.43 -18.71 -14.73
CA ARG A 93 -7.37 -18.27 -13.71
C ARG A 93 -8.22 -19.44 -13.17
N ARG A 94 -8.74 -20.29 -14.06
CA ARG A 94 -9.50 -21.49 -13.64
C ARG A 94 -8.63 -22.46 -12.85
N LEU A 95 -7.39 -22.69 -13.28
CA LEU A 95 -6.44 -23.54 -12.54
C LEU A 95 -6.15 -22.97 -11.16
N PHE A 96 -5.93 -21.67 -11.04
CA PHE A 96 -5.76 -21.00 -9.75
C PHE A 96 -7.00 -21.15 -8.85
N GLU A 97 -8.20 -20.93 -9.39
CA GLU A 97 -9.46 -21.03 -8.65
C GLU A 97 -9.76 -22.47 -8.18
N SER A 98 -9.29 -23.50 -8.91
CA SER A 98 -9.53 -24.91 -8.58
C SER A 98 -8.39 -25.58 -7.80
N SER A 99 -7.22 -24.97 -7.70
CA SER A 99 -6.02 -25.58 -7.10
C SER A 99 -5.79 -25.10 -5.68
N GLU A 100 -5.10 -25.91 -4.87
CA GLU A 100 -4.58 -25.44 -3.59
C GLU A 100 -3.53 -24.34 -3.80
N ARG A 101 -3.52 -23.33 -2.92
CA ARG A 101 -2.50 -22.27 -2.98
C ARG A 101 -1.12 -22.87 -2.69
N THR A 102 -0.19 -22.59 -3.58
CA THR A 102 1.23 -22.94 -3.44
C THR A 102 1.85 -22.17 -2.26
N GLU A 103 2.98 -22.68 -1.73
CA GLU A 103 3.73 -21.96 -0.69
C GLU A 103 4.17 -20.57 -1.17
N THR A 104 4.64 -20.47 -2.42
CA THR A 104 5.03 -19.18 -3.02
C THR A 104 3.88 -18.19 -3.04
N ASP A 105 2.67 -18.62 -3.41
CA ASP A 105 1.49 -17.74 -3.38
C ASP A 105 1.07 -17.38 -1.94
N ARG A 106 1.15 -18.32 -1.00
CA ARG A 106 0.82 -18.06 0.42
C ARG A 106 1.70 -16.94 0.98
N TYR A 107 2.99 -16.98 0.69
CA TYR A 107 3.97 -16.05 1.25
C TYR A 107 4.13 -14.76 0.45
N LEU A 108 4.06 -14.81 -0.88
CA LEU A 108 4.43 -13.68 -1.74
C LEU A 108 3.25 -13.04 -2.49
N ALA A 109 2.13 -13.73 -2.67
CA ALA A 109 0.98 -13.19 -3.41
C ALA A 109 -0.14 -12.67 -2.47
N PRO A 110 -0.88 -11.62 -2.87
CA PRO A 110 -2.08 -11.18 -2.14
C PRO A 110 -3.19 -12.22 -2.28
N ASP A 111 -4.17 -12.22 -1.37
CA ASP A 111 -5.13 -13.34 -1.29
C ASP A 111 -6.05 -13.50 -2.49
N SER A 112 -6.30 -12.41 -3.22
CA SER A 112 -7.09 -12.38 -4.45
C SER A 112 -6.28 -12.65 -5.73
N ASP A 113 -4.99 -12.94 -5.63
CA ASP A 113 -4.09 -13.08 -6.78
C ASP A 113 -3.06 -14.21 -6.57
N THR A 114 -2.20 -14.40 -7.57
CA THR A 114 -1.22 -15.48 -7.68
C THR A 114 0.06 -14.97 -8.32
N LEU A 115 1.19 -15.57 -7.96
CA LEU A 115 2.47 -15.50 -8.67
C LEU A 115 2.71 -16.80 -9.46
N SER A 116 2.26 -17.92 -8.90
CA SER A 116 2.48 -19.27 -9.42
C SER A 116 1.65 -19.57 -10.67
N TYR A 117 0.45 -18.97 -10.81
CA TYR A 117 -0.38 -19.09 -12.02
C TYR A 117 -0.38 -17.80 -12.86
N ALA A 118 0.56 -16.90 -12.59
CA ALA A 118 0.63 -15.61 -13.24
C ALA A 118 1.39 -15.71 -14.58
N LEU A 119 0.76 -15.24 -15.65
CA LEU A 119 1.37 -15.23 -16.98
C LEU A 119 2.30 -14.01 -17.13
N GLU A 120 3.54 -14.15 -16.64
CA GLU A 120 4.59 -13.14 -16.79
C GLU A 120 4.94 -12.93 -18.29
N PRO A 121 5.10 -11.68 -18.76
CA PRO A 121 5.30 -11.40 -20.18
C PRO A 121 6.45 -12.14 -20.85
N GLU A 122 7.65 -12.16 -20.26
CA GLU A 122 8.80 -12.85 -20.86
C GLU A 122 8.61 -14.36 -20.86
N HIS A 123 8.08 -14.92 -19.77
CA HIS A 123 7.71 -16.33 -19.71
C HIS A 123 6.67 -16.70 -20.77
N PHE A 124 5.67 -15.84 -21.00
CA PHE A 124 4.73 -16.03 -22.09
C PHE A 124 5.41 -15.99 -23.46
N GLN A 125 6.33 -15.05 -23.70
CA GLN A 125 7.08 -15.00 -24.97
C GLN A 125 7.88 -16.28 -25.21
N GLU A 126 8.54 -16.81 -24.18
CA GLU A 126 9.25 -18.08 -24.24
C GLU A 126 8.30 -19.23 -24.59
N LEU A 127 7.19 -19.36 -23.86
CA LEU A 127 6.18 -20.40 -24.09
C LEU A 127 5.57 -20.29 -25.49
N TYR A 128 5.23 -19.08 -25.91
CA TYR A 128 4.64 -18.82 -27.22
C TYR A 128 5.61 -19.19 -28.32
N THR A 129 6.86 -18.71 -28.24
CA THR A 129 7.89 -19.00 -29.23
C THR A 129 8.17 -20.51 -29.29
N LEU A 130 8.33 -21.19 -28.17
CA LEU A 130 8.63 -22.62 -28.13
C LEU A 130 7.52 -23.47 -28.75
N ASN A 131 6.26 -23.15 -28.44
CA ASN A 131 5.12 -24.01 -28.77
C ASN A 131 4.43 -23.65 -30.09
N PHE A 132 4.44 -22.37 -30.48
CA PHE A 132 3.83 -21.92 -31.73
C PHE A 132 4.81 -21.87 -32.90
N SER A 133 6.14 -21.83 -32.67
CA SER A 133 7.13 -21.86 -33.78
C SER A 133 7.13 -23.16 -34.59
N ARG A 134 6.74 -24.29 -33.99
CA ARG A 134 6.55 -25.57 -34.67
C ARG A 134 5.22 -25.69 -35.41
N MET A 135 4.40 -24.63 -35.36
CA MET A 135 3.14 -24.45 -36.08
C MET A 135 2.16 -25.64 -35.93
N PRO A 136 1.57 -25.83 -34.74
CA PRO A 136 0.51 -26.83 -34.57
C PRO A 136 -0.64 -26.53 -35.54
N SER A 137 -1.15 -27.56 -36.22
CA SER A 137 -2.30 -27.40 -37.10
C SER A 137 -3.59 -27.39 -36.29
N PHE A 138 -4.24 -26.22 -36.19
CA PHE A 138 -5.58 -26.09 -35.63
C PHE A 138 -6.62 -26.10 -36.74
N GLY A 139 -7.58 -27.00 -36.70
CA GLY A 139 -8.70 -27.06 -37.63
C GLY A 139 -9.85 -26.11 -37.27
N ASN A 140 -9.92 -25.67 -36.01
CA ASN A 140 -10.95 -24.77 -35.49
C ASN A 140 -10.50 -24.11 -34.17
N THR A 141 -11.30 -23.17 -33.68
CA THR A 141 -11.08 -22.42 -32.44
C THR A 141 -11.05 -23.30 -31.18
N ARG A 142 -11.82 -24.40 -31.14
CA ARG A 142 -11.83 -25.34 -30.02
C ARG A 142 -10.51 -26.10 -29.88
N GLU A 143 -9.87 -26.45 -30.99
CA GLU A 143 -8.54 -27.08 -30.99
C GLU A 143 -7.47 -26.11 -30.50
N LEU A 144 -7.51 -24.85 -30.94
CA LEU A 144 -6.64 -23.79 -30.41
C LEU A 144 -6.84 -23.61 -28.90
N GLU A 145 -8.09 -23.56 -28.43
CA GLU A 145 -8.41 -23.47 -27.01
C GLU A 145 -7.89 -24.68 -26.23
N SER A 146 -8.10 -25.89 -26.75
CA SER A 146 -7.64 -27.13 -26.12
C SER A 146 -6.12 -27.18 -25.98
N PHE A 147 -5.42 -26.72 -27.01
CA PHE A 147 -3.96 -26.61 -27.01
C PHE A 147 -3.47 -25.62 -25.95
N CYS A 148 -4.03 -24.40 -25.92
CA CYS A 148 -3.70 -23.42 -24.89
C CYS A 148 -4.02 -23.93 -23.47
N ARG A 149 -5.12 -24.67 -23.29
CA ARG A 149 -5.45 -25.30 -22.01
C ARG A 149 -4.41 -26.35 -21.61
N GLY A 150 -3.96 -27.19 -22.55
CA GLY A 150 -2.88 -28.15 -22.32
C GLY A 150 -1.59 -27.45 -21.90
N LEU A 151 -1.18 -26.41 -22.65
CA LEU A 151 -0.02 -25.60 -22.30
C LEU A 151 -0.11 -24.99 -20.89
N ALA A 152 -1.28 -24.48 -20.50
CA ALA A 152 -1.49 -23.95 -19.16
C ALA A 152 -1.33 -25.04 -18.08
N ALA A 153 -1.86 -26.24 -18.31
CA ALA A 153 -1.74 -27.34 -17.36
C ALA A 153 -0.32 -27.91 -17.26
N ASP A 154 0.43 -27.93 -18.37
CA ASP A 154 1.75 -28.54 -18.43
C ASP A 154 2.87 -27.63 -17.88
N ASN A 155 2.64 -26.30 -17.85
CA ASN A 155 3.66 -25.31 -17.48
C ASN A 155 3.37 -24.55 -16.18
N PHE A 156 2.22 -24.80 -15.54
CA PHE A 156 1.82 -24.11 -14.32
C PHE A 156 1.37 -25.11 -13.24
N PRO A 157 1.62 -24.85 -11.94
CA PRO A 157 2.20 -23.63 -11.38
C PRO A 157 3.68 -23.43 -11.76
N VAL A 158 4.08 -22.17 -11.95
CA VAL A 158 5.49 -21.78 -12.15
C VAL A 158 6.28 -22.14 -10.90
N ASP A 159 7.40 -22.82 -11.10
CA ASP A 159 8.27 -23.23 -10.01
C ASP A 159 8.80 -22.02 -9.21
N GLU A 160 8.88 -22.18 -7.89
CA GLU A 160 9.35 -21.15 -6.97
C GLU A 160 10.73 -20.57 -7.36
N PRO A 161 11.75 -21.38 -7.70
CA PRO A 161 13.06 -20.84 -8.08
C PRO A 161 12.97 -19.85 -9.24
N ARG A 162 12.10 -20.10 -10.23
CA ARG A 162 11.93 -19.19 -11.38
C ARG A 162 11.33 -17.84 -10.96
N ILE A 163 10.37 -17.86 -10.03
CA ILE A 163 9.78 -16.64 -9.47
C ILE A 163 10.82 -15.86 -8.66
N ILE A 164 11.56 -16.55 -7.78
CA ILE A 164 12.61 -15.94 -6.97
C ILE A 164 13.73 -15.36 -7.84
N ASP A 165 14.17 -16.07 -8.89
CA ASP A 165 15.16 -15.57 -9.83
C ASP A 165 14.65 -14.32 -10.57
N GLY A 166 13.37 -14.29 -10.92
CA GLY A 166 12.72 -13.09 -11.43
C GLY A 166 12.75 -11.90 -10.46
N MET A 167 12.52 -12.16 -9.17
CA MET A 167 12.63 -11.14 -8.12
C MET A 167 14.07 -10.66 -7.92
N LYS A 168 15.05 -11.58 -7.93
CA LYS A 168 16.50 -11.27 -7.91
C LYS A 168 16.91 -10.44 -9.13
N GLY A 169 16.29 -10.70 -10.29
CA GLY A 169 16.42 -9.89 -11.51
C GLY A 169 15.66 -8.57 -11.50
N ASN A 170 15.05 -8.19 -10.36
CA ASN A 170 14.26 -6.97 -10.18
C ASN A 170 13.09 -6.81 -11.16
N LYS A 171 12.46 -7.91 -11.59
CA LYS A 171 11.30 -7.83 -12.49
C LYS A 171 10.09 -7.24 -11.76
N GLY A 172 9.62 -6.09 -12.23
CA GLY A 172 8.49 -5.35 -11.64
C GLY A 172 7.22 -6.19 -11.49
N PHE A 173 6.96 -7.09 -12.45
CA PHE A 173 5.80 -8.01 -12.44
C PHE A 173 5.63 -8.78 -11.13
N TYR A 174 6.71 -9.33 -10.58
CA TYR A 174 6.65 -10.09 -9.32
C TYR A 174 6.60 -9.17 -8.10
N TRP A 175 7.34 -8.06 -8.14
CA TRP A 175 7.42 -7.09 -7.05
C TRP A 175 6.10 -6.35 -6.81
N GLU A 176 5.37 -5.96 -7.86
CA GLU A 176 4.07 -5.29 -7.75
C GLU A 176 3.08 -6.12 -6.93
N LYS A 177 2.95 -7.41 -7.23
CA LYS A 177 2.10 -8.34 -6.48
C LYS A 177 2.57 -8.51 -5.03
N PHE A 178 3.88 -8.64 -4.82
CA PHE A 178 4.45 -8.75 -3.48
C PHE A 178 4.21 -7.50 -2.63
N TYR A 179 4.32 -6.31 -3.22
CA TYR A 179 4.05 -5.05 -2.53
C TYR A 179 2.58 -4.96 -2.09
N LEU A 180 1.64 -5.44 -2.92
CA LEU A 180 0.23 -5.56 -2.55
C LEU A 180 0.02 -6.53 -1.38
N LYS A 181 0.76 -7.65 -1.33
CA LYS A 181 0.74 -8.58 -0.19
C LYS A 181 1.28 -7.95 1.09
N LEU A 182 2.36 -7.15 1.00
CA LEU A 182 2.98 -6.52 2.16
C LEU A 182 2.12 -5.42 2.81
N LYS A 183 1.25 -4.75 2.06
CA LYS A 183 0.43 -3.64 2.57
C LYS A 183 -0.47 -4.04 3.76
N PRO A 184 -1.35 -5.06 3.66
CA PRO A 184 -2.17 -5.50 4.79
C PRO A 184 -1.35 -6.04 5.96
N ILE A 185 -0.22 -6.72 5.69
CA ILE A 185 0.70 -7.20 6.73
C ILE A 185 1.29 -6.02 7.51
N THR A 186 1.70 -4.97 6.81
CA THR A 186 2.23 -3.74 7.41
C THR A 186 1.19 -3.09 8.30
N ALA A 187 -0.05 -2.94 7.81
CA ALA A 187 -1.15 -2.38 8.60
C ALA A 187 -1.40 -3.17 9.90
N ALA A 188 -1.43 -4.51 9.82
CA ALA A 188 -1.60 -5.37 10.99
C ALA A 188 -0.46 -5.18 12.01
N PHE A 189 0.79 -5.12 11.55
CA PHE A 189 1.96 -4.89 12.41
C PHE A 189 1.95 -3.50 13.08
N CYS A 190 1.60 -2.45 12.34
CA CYS A 190 1.51 -1.09 12.88
C CYS A 190 0.44 -0.97 13.96
N TYR A 191 -0.72 -1.61 13.74
CA TYR A 191 -1.80 -1.66 14.71
C TYR A 191 -1.39 -2.40 15.99
N GLN A 192 -0.84 -3.62 15.85
CA GLN A 192 -0.51 -4.48 16.99
C GLN A 192 0.69 -3.98 17.84
N MET A 193 1.72 -3.41 17.22
CA MET A 193 2.99 -3.13 17.91
C MET A 193 3.14 -1.67 18.36
N SER A 194 2.45 -0.74 17.71
CA SER A 194 2.74 0.70 17.84
C SER A 194 1.51 1.55 18.16
N GLY A 195 0.31 0.95 18.23
CA GLY A 195 -0.96 1.68 18.37
C GLY A 195 -1.19 2.70 17.26
N LEU A 196 -0.54 2.49 16.10
CA LEU A 196 -0.53 3.41 14.98
C LEU A 196 -1.81 3.22 14.16
N ALA A 197 -2.80 4.09 14.38
CA ALA A 197 -3.97 4.22 13.52
C ALA A 197 -3.82 5.50 12.68
N GLY A 198 -3.28 5.39 11.47
CA GLY A 198 -3.17 6.50 10.53
C GLY A 198 -2.50 6.09 9.22
N ASP A 199 -3.19 6.33 8.11
CA ASP A 199 -2.81 5.83 6.77
C ASP A 199 -1.42 6.30 6.31
N ASN A 200 -1.01 7.52 6.68
CA ASN A 200 0.29 8.07 6.28
C ASN A 200 1.46 7.28 6.91
N ASN A 201 1.37 6.96 8.20
CA ASN A 201 2.42 6.19 8.89
C ASN A 201 2.51 4.76 8.36
N ILE A 202 1.37 4.14 8.02
CA ILE A 202 1.32 2.79 7.44
C ILE A 202 1.98 2.80 6.05
N HIS A 203 1.66 3.80 5.23
CA HIS A 203 2.22 3.94 3.88
C HIS A 203 3.75 4.13 3.92
N ASP A 204 4.27 4.98 4.80
CA ASP A 204 5.70 5.23 4.90
C ASP A 204 6.47 3.98 5.31
N ILE A 205 5.99 3.26 6.34
CA ILE A 205 6.60 2.01 6.80
C ILE A 205 6.54 0.93 5.70
N TRP A 206 5.41 0.86 4.99
CA TRP A 206 5.22 -0.09 3.90
C TRP A 206 6.20 0.20 2.76
N SER A 207 6.25 1.44 2.27
CA SER A 207 7.13 1.87 1.18
C SER A 207 8.60 1.58 1.51
N ASP A 208 9.03 1.99 2.70
CA ASP A 208 10.37 1.74 3.19
C ASP A 208 10.72 0.25 3.32
N THR A 209 9.76 -0.57 3.73
CA THR A 209 9.92 -2.02 3.83
C THR A 209 10.07 -2.63 2.44
N CYS A 210 9.22 -2.23 1.50
CA CYS A 210 9.29 -2.65 0.09
C CYS A 210 10.68 -2.35 -0.49
N ILE A 211 11.21 -1.13 -0.27
CA ILE A 211 12.55 -0.73 -0.71
C ILE A 211 13.63 -1.60 -0.06
N SER A 212 13.57 -1.80 1.26
CA SER A 212 14.57 -2.57 2.00
C SER A 212 14.62 -4.04 1.58
N VAL A 213 13.46 -4.65 1.39
CA VAL A 213 13.34 -6.06 0.98
C VAL A 213 13.76 -6.23 -0.48
N ASN A 214 13.30 -5.36 -1.38
CA ASN A 214 13.72 -5.36 -2.78
C ASN A 214 15.24 -5.29 -2.89
N ARG A 215 15.86 -4.32 -2.20
CA ARG A 215 17.31 -4.18 -2.17
C ARG A 215 18.01 -5.42 -1.64
N ALA A 216 17.48 -6.03 -0.57
CA ALA A 216 18.08 -7.23 0.02
C ALA A 216 18.03 -8.45 -0.92
N VAL A 217 16.94 -8.62 -1.68
CA VAL A 217 16.78 -9.71 -2.63
C VAL A 217 17.60 -9.47 -3.90
N VAL A 218 17.49 -8.28 -4.51
CA VAL A 218 18.17 -7.92 -5.76
C VAL A 218 19.68 -7.89 -5.60
N GLU A 219 20.18 -7.31 -4.51
CA GLU A 219 21.61 -7.29 -4.20
C GLU A 219 22.11 -8.58 -3.53
N ARG A 220 21.27 -9.63 -3.47
CA ARG A 220 21.62 -10.97 -2.94
C ARG A 220 22.22 -10.95 -1.53
N ARG A 221 21.66 -10.11 -0.65
CA ARG A 221 22.07 -9.96 0.76
C ARG A 221 21.46 -11.02 1.68
N LEU A 222 20.46 -11.76 1.20
CA LEU A 222 19.85 -12.88 1.93
C LEU A 222 20.75 -14.11 1.88
N LYS A 223 20.71 -14.94 2.94
CA LYS A 223 21.45 -16.20 3.00
C LYS A 223 20.82 -17.21 2.04
N GLU A 224 21.62 -17.79 1.14
CA GLU A 224 21.15 -18.83 0.23
C GLU A 224 20.95 -20.18 0.96
N PRO A 225 19.98 -21.01 0.52
CA PRO A 225 19.03 -20.77 -0.57
C PRO A 225 17.92 -19.77 -0.18
N VAL A 226 17.59 -18.86 -1.09
CA VAL A 226 16.45 -17.93 -0.91
C VAL A 226 15.16 -18.56 -1.45
N ASP A 227 14.22 -18.84 -0.57
CA ASP A 227 12.85 -19.28 -0.88
C ASP A 227 11.82 -18.17 -0.58
N SER A 228 10.55 -18.40 -0.91
CA SER A 228 9.47 -17.43 -0.63
C SER A 228 9.35 -17.10 0.86
N LYS A 229 9.58 -18.09 1.72
CA LYS A 229 9.52 -17.97 3.17
C LYS A 229 10.62 -17.05 3.71
N ALA A 230 11.83 -17.13 3.15
CA ALA A 230 12.95 -16.27 3.51
C ALA A 230 12.65 -14.81 3.16
N VAL A 231 12.08 -14.55 1.98
CA VAL A 231 11.70 -13.19 1.55
C VAL A 231 10.67 -12.59 2.52
N ILE A 232 9.57 -13.29 2.80
CA ILE A 232 8.55 -12.76 3.72
C ILE A 232 9.05 -12.65 5.17
N SER A 233 9.88 -13.59 5.62
CA SER A 233 10.46 -13.57 6.97
C SER A 233 11.39 -12.37 7.15
N TYR A 234 12.19 -12.06 6.12
CA TYR A 234 13.01 -10.85 6.11
C TYR A 234 12.15 -9.58 6.15
N SER A 235 11.07 -9.51 5.37
CA SER A 235 10.11 -8.40 5.41
C SER A 235 9.52 -8.18 6.80
N VAL A 236 9.08 -9.26 7.46
CA VAL A 236 8.58 -9.20 8.83
C VAL A 236 9.65 -8.71 9.80
N GLY A 237 10.91 -9.12 9.61
CA GLY A 237 12.05 -8.61 10.37
C GLY A 237 12.26 -7.10 10.20
N VAL A 238 12.22 -6.61 8.96
CA VAL A 238 12.31 -5.17 8.64
C VAL A 238 11.15 -4.39 9.27
N LEU A 239 9.91 -4.88 9.12
CA LEU A 239 8.72 -4.27 9.72
C LEU A 239 8.81 -4.17 11.24
N LYS A 240 9.28 -5.23 11.91
CA LYS A 240 9.51 -5.23 13.36
C LYS A 240 10.57 -4.20 13.75
N ASN A 241 11.67 -4.11 13.01
CA ASN A 241 12.74 -3.16 13.30
C ASN A 241 12.30 -1.71 13.10
N LYS A 242 11.58 -1.40 12.02
CA LYS A 242 11.03 -0.07 11.75
C LYS A 242 9.96 0.32 12.75
N ASN A 243 9.04 -0.57 13.11
CA ASN A 243 8.08 -0.31 14.19
C ASN A 243 8.79 -0.08 15.53
N LYS A 244 9.83 -0.85 15.86
CA LYS A 244 10.64 -0.60 17.07
C LYS A 244 11.41 0.72 16.98
N GLU A 245 11.86 1.13 15.81
CA GLU A 245 12.52 2.43 15.61
C GLU A 245 11.53 3.57 15.79
N ILE A 246 10.31 3.45 15.28
CA ILE A 246 9.25 4.44 15.48
C ILE A 246 8.75 4.45 16.92
N ALA A 247 8.61 3.30 17.57
CA ALA A 247 8.30 3.24 18.99
C ALA A 247 9.43 3.87 19.82
N ARG A 248 10.70 3.61 19.46
CA ARG A 248 11.86 4.26 20.08
C ARG A 248 11.94 5.75 19.76
N SER A 249 11.59 6.19 18.56
CA SER A 249 11.57 7.61 18.19
C SER A 249 10.41 8.31 18.84
N ARG A 250 9.28 7.64 19.10
CA ARG A 250 8.15 8.14 19.92
C ARG A 250 8.45 8.14 21.41
N ALA A 251 9.25 7.19 21.89
CA ALA A 251 9.73 7.16 23.27
C ALA A 251 10.88 8.17 23.50
N LYS A 252 11.71 8.41 22.47
CA LYS A 252 12.77 9.42 22.45
C LYS A 252 12.27 10.81 22.08
N ALA A 253 11.18 10.91 21.31
CA ALA A 253 10.46 12.16 21.12
C ALA A 253 9.80 12.43 22.46
N PRO A 254 10.23 13.49 23.16
CA PRO A 254 9.32 14.11 24.08
C PRO A 254 8.08 14.46 23.26
N THR A 255 6.90 14.32 23.84
CA THR A 255 5.66 14.91 23.37
C THR A 255 5.98 16.19 22.59
N ASP A 256 5.67 16.22 21.29
CA ASP A 256 6.23 17.21 20.38
C ASP A 256 6.01 18.61 20.97
N ILE A 257 7.10 19.25 21.40
CA ILE A 257 7.05 20.50 22.16
C ILE A 257 6.40 21.61 21.33
N ASP A 258 6.44 21.48 20.00
CA ASP A 258 5.79 22.39 19.06
C ASP A 258 4.26 22.15 18.96
N LEU A 259 3.73 21.02 19.46
CA LEU A 259 2.29 20.73 19.57
C LEU A 259 1.67 21.17 20.91
N ILE A 260 2.49 21.55 21.91
CA ILE A 260 1.97 22.15 23.15
C ILE A 260 1.38 23.52 22.78
N GLN A 261 0.07 23.69 22.94
CA GLN A 261 -0.59 24.98 22.76
C GLN A 261 -0.25 25.89 23.94
N TYR A 262 0.64 26.84 23.72
CA TYR A 262 1.01 27.89 24.69
C TYR A 262 0.03 29.07 24.69
N LYS A 263 -0.88 29.12 23.72
CA LYS A 263 -1.99 30.08 23.71
C LYS A 263 -3.20 29.36 24.29
N LEU A 264 -3.60 29.72 25.50
CA LEU A 264 -4.75 29.13 26.18
C LEU A 264 -6.03 29.49 25.42
N THR A 265 -6.87 28.50 25.12
CA THR A 265 -8.25 28.75 24.67
C THR A 265 -9.17 28.93 25.87
N ALA A 266 -10.38 29.48 25.66
CA ALA A 266 -11.39 29.59 26.73
C ALA A 266 -11.75 28.21 27.32
N GLU A 267 -11.71 27.15 26.49
CA GLU A 267 -11.92 25.76 26.92
C GLU A 267 -10.76 25.25 27.79
N ASP A 268 -9.51 25.65 27.51
CA ASP A 268 -8.35 25.30 28.33
C ASP A 268 -8.36 26.01 29.69
N GLU A 269 -8.78 27.28 29.73
CA GLU A 269 -8.97 28.03 30.97
C GLU A 269 -10.02 27.35 31.87
N GLU A 270 -11.14 26.92 31.29
CA GLU A 270 -12.19 26.20 32.01
C GLU A 270 -11.72 24.82 32.49
N LYS A 271 -11.02 24.07 31.63
CA LYS A 271 -10.54 22.71 31.92
C LYS A 271 -9.41 22.66 32.96
N TYR A 272 -8.46 23.59 32.91
CA TYR A 272 -7.24 23.52 33.70
C TYR A 272 -7.13 24.57 34.82
N PHE A 273 -7.88 25.67 34.78
CA PHE A 273 -7.78 26.72 35.81
C PHE A 273 -9.07 26.91 36.62
N ASN A 274 -10.25 26.56 36.05
CA ASN A 274 -11.52 26.55 36.80
C ASN A 274 -11.86 25.18 37.44
N ASN A 275 -11.06 24.15 37.16
CA ASN A 275 -11.21 22.83 37.79
C ASN A 275 -10.76 22.87 39.27
N PRO A 276 -11.57 22.41 40.23
CA PRO A 276 -11.20 22.39 41.65
C PRO A 276 -9.89 21.63 41.93
N VAL A 277 -9.56 20.63 41.12
CA VAL A 277 -8.39 19.75 41.30
C VAL A 277 -7.06 20.43 40.94
N THR A 278 -7.10 21.50 40.14
CA THR A 278 -5.91 22.21 39.67
C THR A 278 -5.71 23.58 40.33
N LYS A 279 -6.59 23.96 41.28
CA LYS A 279 -6.45 25.19 42.07
C LYS A 279 -5.26 25.11 43.02
N PRO A 280 -4.41 26.15 43.11
CA PRO A 280 -3.22 26.14 43.97
C PRO A 280 -3.53 25.86 45.45
N GLU A 281 -4.70 26.24 45.95
CA GLU A 281 -5.18 25.98 47.32
C GLU A 281 -5.48 24.51 47.60
N ASN A 282 -5.79 23.71 46.57
CA ASN A 282 -6.12 22.29 46.65
C ASN A 282 -4.93 21.38 46.30
N PHE A 283 -3.78 21.97 45.94
CA PHE A 283 -2.53 21.24 45.87
C PHE A 283 -2.03 20.99 47.28
N PRO A 284 -1.79 19.73 47.68
CA PRO A 284 -1.14 19.49 48.95
C PRO A 284 0.22 20.19 48.90
N SER A 285 0.49 21.05 49.88
CA SER A 285 1.79 21.65 50.18
C SER A 285 2.85 20.60 50.58
N HIS A 286 2.60 19.33 50.27
CA HIS A 286 3.40 18.18 50.57
C HIS A 286 3.70 17.47 49.25
N ALA A 287 4.96 17.63 48.82
CA ALA A 287 5.51 17.12 47.57
C ALA A 287 5.41 15.58 47.37
N GLY A 288 4.77 14.85 48.28
CA GLY A 288 4.73 13.38 48.28
C GLY A 288 3.60 12.73 47.46
N ASN A 289 2.60 13.48 46.95
CA ASN A 289 1.40 12.88 46.35
C ASN A 289 1.08 13.38 44.92
N LEU A 290 2.03 13.90 44.14
CA LEU A 290 1.74 14.30 42.74
C LEU A 290 1.22 13.14 41.87
N SER A 291 1.59 11.90 42.19
CA SER A 291 1.16 10.70 41.48
C SER A 291 -0.33 10.38 41.58
N SER A 292 -1.06 10.95 42.55
CA SER A 292 -2.51 10.81 42.63
C SER A 292 -3.28 11.79 41.74
N TYR A 293 -2.59 12.77 41.15
CA TYR A 293 -3.21 13.83 40.35
C TYR A 293 -2.82 13.83 38.88
N ILE A 294 -1.65 13.26 38.56
CA ILE A 294 -1.16 13.10 37.19
C ILE A 294 -1.35 11.64 36.79
N ASP A 295 -2.19 11.40 35.78
CA ASP A 295 -2.18 10.09 35.13
C ASP A 295 -0.97 10.04 34.19
N PHE A 296 0.12 9.43 34.67
CA PHE A 296 1.35 9.27 33.90
C PHE A 296 1.21 8.37 32.67
N SER A 297 0.10 7.64 32.53
CA SER A 297 -0.22 6.86 31.34
C SER A 297 -0.98 7.67 30.28
N ASP A 298 -1.56 8.81 30.68
CA ASP A 298 -2.26 9.74 29.81
C ASP A 298 -1.39 10.96 29.44
N LYS A 299 -1.20 11.17 28.14
CA LYS A 299 -0.36 12.26 27.63
C LYS A 299 -1.00 13.63 27.85
N ASP A 300 -2.32 13.71 27.76
CA ASP A 300 -3.05 14.97 27.91
C ASP A 300 -3.04 15.42 29.38
N SER A 301 -3.16 14.48 30.32
CA SER A 301 -2.97 14.72 31.76
C SER A 301 -1.60 15.31 32.08
N VAL A 302 -0.52 14.70 31.58
CA VAL A 302 0.86 15.18 31.80
C VAL A 302 1.11 16.54 31.16
N GLN A 303 0.57 16.78 29.96
CA GLN A 303 0.69 18.09 29.29
C GLN A 303 -0.11 19.19 29.99
N GLY A 304 -1.35 18.90 30.38
CA GLY A 304 -2.19 19.83 31.14
C GLY A 304 -1.51 20.27 32.43
N TYR A 305 -0.86 19.33 33.14
CA TYR A 305 -0.12 19.63 34.35
C TYR A 305 1.13 20.50 34.13
N PHE A 306 1.86 20.29 33.04
CA PHE A 306 2.96 21.17 32.66
C PHE A 306 2.49 22.62 32.48
N VAL A 307 1.35 22.80 31.81
CA VAL A 307 0.73 24.13 31.60
C VAL A 307 0.29 24.75 32.92
N VAL A 308 -0.38 24.00 33.81
CA VAL A 308 -0.79 24.51 35.13
C VAL A 308 0.40 25.05 35.93
N ILE A 309 1.50 24.28 36.01
CA ILE A 309 2.69 24.70 36.79
C ILE A 309 3.39 25.89 36.15
N LEU A 310 3.50 25.90 34.82
CA LEU A 310 4.20 26.95 34.09
C LEU A 310 3.46 28.30 34.19
N TYR A 311 2.12 28.29 34.13
CA TYR A 311 1.31 29.51 34.10
C TYR A 311 0.90 30.01 35.49
N ASN A 312 0.88 29.14 36.49
CA ASN A 312 0.51 29.53 37.85
C ASN A 312 1.76 29.85 38.69
N LYS A 313 2.05 31.15 38.88
CA LYS A 313 3.17 31.63 39.69
C LYS A 313 3.08 31.25 41.17
N GLU A 314 1.86 31.01 41.67
CA GLU A 314 1.60 30.59 43.04
C GLU A 314 1.75 29.07 43.21
N HIS A 315 1.97 28.33 42.12
CA HIS A 315 2.16 26.89 42.17
C HIS A 315 3.50 26.55 42.88
N PRO A 316 3.52 25.64 43.87
CA PRO A 316 4.74 25.32 44.65
C PRO A 316 5.95 24.86 43.82
N LEU A 317 5.69 24.25 42.65
CA LEU A 317 6.72 23.79 41.70
C LEU A 317 7.07 24.81 40.60
N HIS A 318 6.43 25.98 40.58
CA HIS A 318 6.69 27.00 39.55
C HIS A 318 8.15 27.44 39.59
N ASP A 319 8.64 27.83 40.76
CA ASP A 319 10.01 28.31 40.95
C ASP A 319 11.06 27.25 40.57
N GLU A 320 10.84 25.98 40.92
CA GLU A 320 11.75 24.89 40.51
C GLU A 320 11.76 24.72 38.98
N LEU A 321 10.61 24.88 38.32
CA LEU A 321 10.49 24.76 36.86
C LEU A 321 11.19 25.92 36.13
N VAL A 322 10.98 27.17 36.57
CA VAL A 322 11.46 28.35 35.82
C VAL A 322 12.84 28.86 36.24
N LYS A 323 13.43 28.32 37.31
CA LYS A 323 14.73 28.78 37.86
C LYS A 323 15.84 28.98 36.82
N GLY A 324 16.36 30.20 36.71
CA GLY A 324 17.40 30.58 35.75
C GLY A 324 16.90 30.77 34.30
N TYR A 325 15.59 30.76 34.09
CA TYR A 325 14.92 31.03 32.82
C TYR A 325 13.83 32.11 32.94
N GLU A 326 13.73 32.82 34.05
CA GLU A 326 12.65 33.75 34.41
C GLU A 326 12.44 34.80 33.31
N ASP A 327 13.50 35.49 32.89
CA ASP A 327 13.46 36.51 31.84
C ASP A 327 13.09 35.94 30.46
N LYS A 328 13.35 34.64 30.23
CA LYS A 328 13.02 33.96 28.97
C LYS A 328 11.58 33.50 28.96
N VAL A 329 11.08 33.03 30.11
CA VAL A 329 9.68 32.65 30.32
C VAL A 329 8.80 33.88 30.17
N GLN A 330 9.21 35.01 30.74
CA GLN A 330 8.49 36.27 30.57
C GLN A 330 8.36 36.67 29.09
N ARG A 331 9.45 36.62 28.32
CA ARG A 331 9.43 36.90 26.86
C ARG A 331 8.59 35.90 26.07
N MET A 332 8.55 34.64 26.51
CA MET A 332 7.66 33.63 25.90
C MET A 332 6.19 33.95 26.15
N PHE A 333 5.82 34.40 27.35
CA PHE A 333 4.46 34.81 27.68
C PHE A 333 4.04 36.08 26.94
N GLU A 334 4.92 37.06 26.80
CA GLU A 334 4.65 38.24 25.97
C GLU A 334 4.28 37.87 24.52
N HIS A 335 4.91 36.83 23.97
CA HIS A 335 4.58 36.36 22.63
C HIS A 335 3.26 35.58 22.55
N TYR A 336 3.06 34.62 23.46
CA TYR A 336 1.94 33.66 23.35
C TYR A 336 0.66 34.09 24.09
N ILE A 337 0.78 34.93 25.12
CA ILE A 337 -0.33 35.44 25.94
C ILE A 337 -0.68 36.85 25.50
N ASP A 338 0.30 37.77 25.55
CA ASP A 338 0.05 39.18 25.24
C ASP A 338 -0.05 39.44 23.73
N GLY A 339 0.27 38.43 22.90
CA GLY A 339 0.15 38.48 21.44
C GLY A 339 1.17 39.38 20.77
N LEU A 340 2.26 39.73 21.46
CA LEU A 340 3.28 40.63 20.94
C LEU A 340 4.12 39.95 19.85
N SER A 341 4.42 40.73 18.81
CA SER A 341 5.37 40.35 17.78
C SER A 341 6.80 40.27 18.34
N TYR A 342 7.69 39.56 17.64
CA TYR A 342 9.08 39.48 18.06
C TYR A 342 9.75 40.86 18.02
N GLU A 343 9.33 41.72 17.11
CA GLU A 343 9.77 43.11 16.97
C GLU A 343 9.39 43.93 18.21
N GLU A 344 8.15 43.82 18.71
CA GLU A 344 7.69 44.51 19.93
C GLU A 344 8.38 43.99 21.20
N ILE A 345 8.64 42.68 21.27
CA ILE A 345 9.41 42.07 22.37
C ILE A 345 10.85 42.58 22.35
N VAL A 346 11.47 42.70 21.16
CA VAL A 346 12.84 43.21 21.04
C VAL A 346 12.90 44.68 21.47
N ALA A 347 11.96 45.51 21.02
CA ALA A 347 11.90 46.93 21.42
C ALA A 347 11.75 47.09 22.94
N ARG A 348 10.93 46.26 23.59
CA ARG A 348 10.68 46.31 25.04
C ARG A 348 11.88 45.92 25.90
N HIS A 349 12.66 44.92 25.47
CA HIS A 349 13.75 44.35 26.29
C HIS A 349 15.15 44.80 25.89
N PHE A 350 15.34 45.22 24.63
CA PHE A 350 16.64 45.58 24.09
C PHE A 350 16.69 47.01 23.51
N GLY A 351 15.56 47.74 23.50
CA GLY A 351 15.44 49.10 22.96
C GLY A 351 15.12 49.13 21.47
N ASP A 352 14.85 50.34 20.94
CA ASP A 352 14.51 50.53 19.53
C ASP A 352 15.70 50.21 18.63
N MET A 353 15.49 49.25 17.72
CA MET A 353 16.49 48.80 16.75
C MET A 353 15.89 48.84 15.34
N GLU A 354 16.70 49.18 14.34
CA GLU A 354 16.25 49.24 12.95
C GLU A 354 17.09 48.37 12.01
N GLY A 355 16.48 47.98 10.89
CA GLY A 355 17.16 47.29 9.80
C GLY A 355 17.72 45.92 10.17
N LYS A 356 19.00 45.68 9.84
CA LYS A 356 19.63 44.35 9.95
C LYS A 356 19.81 43.88 11.39
N GLU A 357 19.94 44.80 12.33
CA GLU A 357 20.16 44.50 13.75
C GLU A 357 18.87 43.96 14.38
N LEU A 358 17.73 44.61 14.11
CA LEU A 358 16.40 44.14 14.51
C LEU A 358 16.11 42.72 14.01
N VAL A 359 16.36 42.44 12.73
CA VAL A 359 16.10 41.11 12.13
C VAL A 359 16.94 40.02 12.82
N LYS A 360 18.21 40.31 13.11
CA LYS A 360 19.11 39.37 13.80
C LYS A 360 18.63 39.09 15.23
N GLU A 361 18.19 40.13 15.93
CA GLU A 361 17.71 40.02 17.30
C GLU A 361 16.35 39.31 17.40
N CYS A 362 15.41 39.58 16.50
CA CYS A 362 14.17 38.81 16.37
C CYS A 362 14.44 37.31 16.14
N ALA A 363 15.41 36.98 15.27
CA ALA A 363 15.80 35.59 15.04
C ALA A 363 16.42 34.94 16.29
N ARG A 364 17.21 35.71 17.07
CA ARG A 364 17.79 35.27 18.34
C ARG A 364 16.69 34.98 19.36
N VAL A 365 15.74 35.89 19.57
CA VAL A 365 14.62 35.74 20.50
C VAL A 365 13.75 34.55 20.11
N ARG A 366 13.44 34.37 18.82
CA ARG A 366 12.68 33.21 18.32
C ARG A 366 13.39 31.90 18.63
N GLN A 367 14.69 31.82 18.36
CA GLN A 367 15.48 30.62 18.64
C GLN A 367 15.61 30.35 20.14
N GLU A 368 15.73 31.41 20.94
CA GLU A 368 15.79 31.33 22.40
C GLU A 368 14.49 30.78 22.98
N ILE A 369 13.33 31.28 22.55
CA ILE A 369 12.02 30.77 22.95
C ILE A 369 11.85 29.31 22.53
N LYS A 370 12.26 28.94 21.31
CA LYS A 370 12.21 27.53 20.86
C LYS A 370 13.03 26.61 21.77
N ARG A 371 14.27 27.00 22.12
CA ARG A 371 15.14 26.23 23.01
C ARG A 371 14.64 26.20 24.46
N LEU A 372 14.03 27.30 24.90
CA LEU A 372 13.45 27.41 26.23
C LEU A 372 12.35 26.38 26.44
N LYS A 373 11.43 26.24 25.48
CA LYS A 373 10.34 25.26 25.56
C LYS A 373 10.85 23.84 25.80
N THR A 374 11.88 23.43 25.05
CA THR A 374 12.55 22.14 25.25
C THR A 374 13.18 22.03 26.63
N SER A 375 13.89 23.07 27.06
CA SER A 375 14.59 23.09 28.36
C SER A 375 13.62 23.00 29.55
N LEU A 376 12.49 23.72 29.48
CA LEU A 376 11.44 23.68 30.50
C LEU A 376 10.75 22.32 30.54
N TYR A 377 10.44 21.74 29.38
CA TYR A 377 9.77 20.44 29.33
C TYR A 377 10.67 19.30 29.80
N ASP A 378 11.96 19.31 29.44
CA ASP A 378 12.95 18.36 29.96
C ASP A 378 13.14 18.51 31.47
N ARG A 379 13.13 19.74 31.98
CA ARG A 379 13.20 20.00 33.42
C ARG A 379 11.95 19.49 34.12
N TYR A 380 10.77 19.80 33.59
CA TYR A 380 9.49 19.31 34.10
C TYR A 380 9.48 17.77 34.19
N ARG A 381 9.92 17.07 33.14
CA ARG A 381 10.06 15.60 33.15
C ARG A 381 10.96 15.09 34.27
N LYS A 382 12.14 15.70 34.44
CA LYS A 382 13.05 15.35 35.54
C LYS A 382 12.49 15.68 36.92
N MET A 383 11.68 16.72 37.03
CA MET A 383 11.00 17.08 38.28
C MET A 383 9.94 16.05 38.62
N ILE A 384 9.02 15.74 37.70
CA ILE A 384 7.93 14.79 37.95
C ILE A 384 8.43 13.35 38.14
N GLU A 385 9.57 12.96 37.54
CA GLU A 385 10.20 11.66 37.80
C GLU A 385 10.63 11.50 39.27
N LYS A 386 10.94 12.58 40.00
CA LYS A 386 11.22 12.53 41.45
C LYS A 386 9.96 12.30 42.29
N TYR A 387 8.79 12.55 41.71
CA TYR A 387 7.49 12.54 42.38
C TYR A 387 6.56 11.43 41.86
N ARG A 388 7.05 10.60 40.93
CA ARG A 388 6.45 9.33 40.51
C ARG A 388 6.90 8.23 41.46
#